data_AF-A0A349LZS8-F1
#
_entry.id   AF-A0A349LZS8-F1
#
_cell.length_a   1.000
_cell.length_b   1.000
_cell.length_c   1.000
_cell.angle_alpha   90.00
_cell.angle_beta   90.00
_cell.angle_gamma   90.00
#
_symmetry.space_group_name_H-M   'P 1'
#
loop_
_entity.id
_entity.type
_entity.pdbx_description
1 polymer ?
#
loop_
_entity_poly.entity_id
_entity_poly.type
_entity_poly.pdbx_seq_one_letter_code
_entity_poly.pdbx_strand_id
1 'polypeptide(L)'
;MSRRKKVLVIGLDCAPPELVFEQWRDELPNFKRVMDNGVWGKLESCIPAITVPAWSSMMSSKDPGTLGFYGFRNRGDYSYEKNTLANANSVKTDRVWDVLSRAGKRVITVGVPQTYPPKPVNGIQVGCFLSPSTKNPDKPYTYPASAMKEIEAIVGEYLVDVPNFRTDDKEYLLRQIYTMTEKRFKLVKKWIAEKDWDFFMFVEMGTDRIHHGLWK
;
A
#
# COMPACT_ATOMS: atom_id res chain seq x y z
N MET A 1 -33.38 1.75 9.22
CA MET A 1 -32.39 1.14 8.31
C MET A 1 -31.08 0.93 9.06
N SER A 2 -30.52 -0.27 9.06
CA SER A 2 -29.20 -0.54 9.67
C SER A 2 -28.14 0.34 9.00
N ARG A 3 -27.35 1.08 9.79
CA ARG A 3 -26.20 1.86 9.28
C ARG A 3 -25.28 0.91 8.49
N ARG A 4 -24.96 1.29 7.26
CA ARG A 4 -24.03 0.54 6.40
C ARG A 4 -22.68 0.41 7.11
N LYS A 5 -22.22 -0.83 7.34
CA LYS A 5 -20.92 -1.09 7.96
C LYS A 5 -19.82 -0.80 6.96
N LYS A 6 -18.85 0.04 7.36
CA LYS A 6 -17.68 0.40 6.58
C LYS A 6 -16.43 -0.20 7.24
N VAL A 7 -15.47 -0.65 6.45
CA VAL A 7 -14.19 -1.21 6.93
C VAL A 7 -13.03 -0.38 6.37
N LEU A 8 -12.23 0.20 7.26
CA LEU A 8 -10.99 0.90 6.92
C LEU A 8 -9.79 0.08 7.40
N VAL A 9 -8.85 -0.18 6.50
CA VAL A 9 -7.57 -0.83 6.77
C VAL A 9 -6.46 0.17 6.48
N ILE A 10 -5.62 0.43 7.49
CA ILE A 10 -4.43 1.26 7.34
C ILE A 10 -3.21 0.37 7.60
N GLY A 11 -2.33 0.27 6.61
CA GLY A 11 -1.05 -0.39 6.71
C GLY A 11 0.07 0.62 6.87
N LEU A 12 0.99 0.35 7.79
CA LEU A 12 2.27 1.06 7.90
C LEU A 12 3.37 0.06 7.52
N ASP A 13 4.02 0.28 6.38
CA ASP A 13 5.07 -0.62 5.92
C ASP A 13 6.33 -0.45 6.77
N CYS A 14 6.98 -1.55 7.15
CA CYS A 14 8.15 -1.53 8.03
C CYS A 14 7.92 -0.84 9.40
N ALA A 15 6.73 -0.97 10.00
CA ALA A 15 6.43 -0.48 11.35
C ALA A 15 6.36 -1.65 12.36
N PRO A 16 7.49 -2.08 12.94
CA PRO A 16 7.52 -3.25 13.81
C PRO A 16 6.69 -3.05 15.10
N PRO A 17 6.00 -4.11 15.59
CA PRO A 17 5.15 -4.04 16.78
C PRO A 17 5.86 -3.52 18.03
N GLU A 18 7.15 -3.82 18.21
CA GLU A 18 7.94 -3.40 19.37
C GLU A 18 8.02 -1.87 19.46
N LEU A 19 8.13 -1.20 18.32
CA LEU A 19 8.18 0.26 18.29
C LEU A 19 6.80 0.88 18.53
N VAL A 20 5.75 0.35 17.88
CA VAL A 20 4.40 0.95 17.93
C VAL A 20 3.66 0.62 19.23
N PHE A 21 3.73 -0.64 19.70
CA PHE A 21 2.96 -1.11 20.85
C PHE A 21 3.67 -0.89 22.18
N GLU A 22 5.00 -0.74 22.16
CA GLU A 22 5.81 -0.62 23.36
C GLU A 22 6.50 0.76 23.36
N GLN A 23 7.60 0.94 22.63
CA GLN A 23 8.47 2.10 22.77
C GLN A 23 7.78 3.47 22.55
N TRP A 24 6.99 3.61 21.49
CA TRP A 24 6.35 4.88 21.12
C TRP A 24 4.87 4.95 21.49
N ARG A 25 4.35 4.00 22.27
CA ARG A 25 2.90 3.91 22.54
C ARG A 25 2.33 5.22 23.10
N ASP A 26 3.05 5.86 24.01
CA ASP A 26 2.59 7.10 24.65
C ASP A 26 2.82 8.36 23.78
N GLU A 27 3.68 8.27 22.77
CA GLU A 27 3.91 9.32 21.77
C GLU A 27 2.92 9.25 20.59
N LEU A 28 2.17 8.14 20.49
CA LEU A 28 1.23 7.86 19.40
C LEU A 28 -0.23 7.86 19.91
N PRO A 29 -0.80 9.04 20.26
CA PRO A 29 -2.09 9.13 20.97
C PRO A 29 -3.25 8.50 20.19
N ASN A 30 -3.20 8.55 18.85
CA ASN A 30 -4.21 7.91 18.01
C ASN A 30 -4.12 6.38 18.03
N PHE A 31 -2.92 5.81 17.99
CA PHE A 31 -2.72 4.37 18.09
C PHE A 31 -3.09 3.88 19.49
N LYS A 32 -2.60 4.58 20.53
CA LYS A 32 -2.97 4.30 21.93
C LYS A 32 -4.48 4.24 22.10
N ARG A 33 -5.21 5.26 21.61
CA ARG A 33 -6.67 5.28 21.69
C ARG A 33 -7.34 4.10 20.98
N VAL A 34 -6.86 3.69 19.80
CA VAL A 34 -7.43 2.54 19.08
C VAL A 34 -7.14 1.24 19.81
N MET A 35 -5.95 1.08 20.36
CA MET A 35 -5.56 -0.10 21.16
C MET A 35 -6.38 -0.20 22.45
N ASP A 36 -6.54 0.90 23.18
CA ASP A 36 -7.26 0.93 24.46
C ASP A 36 -8.78 0.69 24.31
N ASN A 37 -9.34 0.94 23.11
CA ASN A 37 -10.76 0.77 22.81
C ASN A 37 -11.04 -0.39 21.82
N GLY A 38 -10.06 -1.26 21.58
CA GLY A 38 -10.13 -2.29 20.56
C GLY A 38 -9.40 -3.57 20.95
N VAL A 39 -9.05 -4.37 19.95
CA VAL A 39 -8.24 -5.59 20.11
C VAL A 39 -6.94 -5.39 19.36
N TRP A 40 -5.83 -5.72 20.02
CA TRP A 40 -4.50 -5.60 19.45
C TRP A 40 -3.62 -6.77 19.92
N GLY A 41 -2.58 -7.07 19.16
CA GLY A 41 -1.62 -8.13 19.46
C GLY A 41 -0.59 -8.27 18.36
N LYS A 42 0.50 -8.99 18.65
CA LYS A 42 1.52 -9.34 17.65
C LYS A 42 0.95 -10.42 16.72
N LEU A 43 1.21 -10.28 15.42
CA LEU A 43 0.87 -11.27 14.40
C LEU A 43 2.15 -11.75 13.73
N GLU A 44 2.17 -13.02 13.36
CA GLU A 44 3.28 -13.60 12.59
C GLU A 44 3.13 -13.22 11.11
N SER A 45 4.24 -12.80 10.50
CA SER A 45 4.31 -12.52 9.07
C SER A 45 4.54 -13.79 8.25
N CYS A 46 4.46 -13.71 6.92
CA CYS A 46 4.91 -14.81 6.07
C CYS A 46 6.44 -14.90 6.03
N ILE A 47 6.96 -16.03 5.56
CA ILE A 47 8.37 -16.21 5.24
C ILE A 47 8.52 -16.31 3.71
N PRO A 48 9.28 -15.41 3.04
CA PRO A 48 10.05 -14.30 3.62
C PRO A 48 9.20 -13.07 3.98
N ALA A 49 9.54 -12.37 5.06
CA ALA A 49 8.87 -11.17 5.55
C ALA A 49 9.30 -9.91 4.78
N ILE A 50 9.13 -9.92 3.46
CA ILE A 50 9.42 -8.79 2.57
C ILE A 50 8.08 -8.17 2.13
N THR A 51 8.07 -6.85 1.88
CA THR A 51 6.88 -6.07 1.50
C THR A 51 5.95 -6.79 0.51
N VAL A 52 6.41 -7.18 -0.69
CA VAL A 52 5.55 -7.83 -1.70
C VAL A 52 4.95 -9.15 -1.20
N PRO A 53 5.73 -10.15 -0.76
CA PRO A 53 5.14 -11.40 -0.24
C PRO A 53 4.22 -11.18 0.96
N ALA A 54 4.56 -10.31 1.91
CA ALA A 54 3.78 -10.08 3.12
C ALA A 54 2.39 -9.51 2.81
N TRP A 55 2.32 -8.41 2.05
CA TRP A 55 1.04 -7.81 1.69
C TRP A 55 0.19 -8.70 0.77
N SER A 56 0.82 -9.40 -0.17
CA SER A 56 0.11 -10.31 -1.05
C SER A 56 -0.45 -11.52 -0.31
N SER A 57 0.29 -12.04 0.68
CA SER A 57 -0.19 -13.12 1.53
C SER A 57 -1.37 -12.66 2.39
N MET A 58 -1.22 -11.51 3.06
CA MET A 58 -2.27 -10.92 3.89
C MET A 58 -3.58 -10.71 3.11
N MET A 59 -3.49 -10.28 1.85
CA MET A 59 -4.67 -9.92 1.05
C MET A 59 -5.31 -11.09 0.30
N SER A 60 -4.62 -12.23 0.17
CA SER A 60 -5.10 -13.40 -0.57
C SER A 60 -5.32 -14.64 0.29
N SER A 61 -4.87 -14.63 1.55
CA SER A 61 -4.83 -15.81 2.43
C SER A 61 -4.03 -16.98 1.84
N LYS A 62 -3.01 -16.69 1.02
CA LYS A 62 -2.09 -17.66 0.43
C LYS A 62 -0.67 -17.35 0.91
N ASP A 63 0.14 -18.38 1.11
CA ASP A 63 1.55 -18.21 1.46
C ASP A 63 2.41 -17.84 0.23
N PRO A 64 3.63 -17.31 0.44
CA PRO A 64 4.58 -16.98 -0.63
C PRO A 64 4.87 -18.12 -1.61
N GLY A 65 4.85 -19.37 -1.15
CA GLY A 65 5.05 -20.57 -1.98
C GLY A 65 3.90 -20.80 -2.95
N THR A 66 2.66 -20.71 -2.45
CA THR A 66 1.45 -20.77 -3.30
C THR A 66 1.38 -19.61 -4.30
N LEU A 67 1.80 -18.41 -3.88
CA LEU A 67 1.78 -17.22 -4.72
C LEU A 67 2.94 -17.13 -5.72
N GLY A 68 4.06 -17.78 -5.42
CA GLY A 68 5.31 -17.68 -6.19
C GLY A 68 6.02 -16.33 -6.03
N PHE A 69 5.82 -15.61 -4.92
CA PHE A 69 6.46 -14.31 -4.67
C PHE A 69 7.43 -14.43 -3.49
N TYR A 70 8.72 -14.21 -3.74
CA TYR A 70 9.74 -14.28 -2.68
C TYR A 70 10.46 -12.93 -2.47
N GLY A 71 10.05 -11.91 -3.21
CA GLY A 71 10.61 -10.57 -3.19
C GLY A 71 10.07 -9.73 -4.34
N PHE A 72 10.76 -8.64 -4.69
CA PHE A 72 10.36 -7.75 -5.79
C PHE A 72 10.73 -8.29 -7.16
N ARG A 73 11.83 -9.07 -7.22
CA ARG A 73 12.35 -9.71 -8.43
C ARG A 73 12.34 -11.21 -8.22
N ASN A 74 11.79 -11.92 -9.19
CA ASN A 74 11.81 -13.38 -9.23
C ASN A 74 12.60 -13.83 -10.45
N ARG A 75 13.23 -14.99 -10.37
CA ARG A 75 13.81 -15.65 -11.55
C ARG A 75 12.68 -15.93 -12.56
N GLY A 76 12.91 -15.57 -13.81
CA GLY A 76 11.96 -15.78 -14.91
C GLY A 76 12.02 -17.20 -15.49
N ASP A 77 13.07 -17.94 -15.17
CA ASP A 77 13.33 -19.33 -15.55
C ASP A 77 14.41 -19.95 -14.64
N TYR A 78 14.92 -21.14 -14.99
CA TYR A 78 15.99 -21.83 -14.26
C TYR A 78 17.40 -21.25 -14.54
N SER A 79 17.53 -20.11 -15.23
CA SER A 79 18.79 -19.36 -15.33
C SER A 79 18.92 -18.32 -14.22
N TYR A 80 20.09 -17.69 -14.10
CA TYR A 80 20.30 -16.54 -13.20
C TYR A 80 20.15 -15.19 -13.91
N GLU A 81 20.02 -15.20 -15.25
CA GLU A 81 20.03 -14.00 -16.08
C GLU A 81 18.64 -13.35 -16.16
N LYS A 82 17.60 -14.18 -16.32
CA LYS A 82 16.25 -13.69 -16.52
C LYS A 82 15.59 -13.35 -15.19
N ASN A 83 15.31 -12.07 -14.97
CA ASN A 83 14.54 -11.61 -13.82
C ASN A 83 13.19 -11.01 -14.27
N THR A 84 12.16 -11.26 -13.49
CA THR A 84 10.81 -10.73 -13.69
C THR A 84 10.40 -9.93 -12.46
N LEU A 85 9.65 -8.85 -12.67
CA LEU A 85 9.06 -8.09 -11.57
C LEU A 85 7.80 -8.81 -11.09
N ALA A 86 7.69 -8.98 -9.77
CA ALA A 86 6.49 -9.50 -9.14
C ALA A 86 5.41 -8.42 -9.11
N ASN A 87 4.81 -8.11 -10.27
CA ASN A 87 3.77 -7.10 -10.44
C ASN A 87 2.36 -7.71 -10.34
N ALA A 88 1.31 -6.89 -10.43
CA ALA A 88 -0.07 -7.33 -10.25
C ALA A 88 -0.54 -8.35 -11.31
N ASN A 89 0.05 -8.38 -12.51
CA ASN A 89 -0.31 -9.36 -13.54
C ASN A 89 0.12 -10.78 -13.17
N SER A 90 1.14 -10.91 -12.32
CA SER A 90 1.60 -12.19 -11.78
C SER A 90 0.64 -12.75 -10.72
N VAL A 91 -0.21 -11.93 -10.11
CA VAL A 91 -1.21 -12.37 -9.12
C VAL A 91 -2.37 -13.07 -9.84
N LYS A 92 -2.53 -14.37 -9.61
CA LYS A 92 -3.58 -15.22 -10.21
C LYS A 92 -4.71 -15.62 -9.26
N THR A 93 -4.57 -15.32 -7.97
CA THR A 93 -5.61 -15.53 -6.97
C THR A 93 -6.38 -14.25 -6.71
N ASP A 94 -7.63 -14.40 -6.27
CA ASP A 94 -8.41 -13.29 -5.75
C ASP A 94 -7.77 -12.74 -4.47
N ARG A 95 -7.84 -11.42 -4.33
CA ARG A 95 -7.57 -10.70 -3.10
C ARG A 95 -8.88 -10.18 -2.50
N VAL A 96 -8.82 -9.72 -1.25
CA VAL A 96 -10.01 -9.26 -0.51
C VAL A 96 -10.88 -8.27 -1.30
N TRP A 97 -10.28 -7.31 -2.02
CA TRP A 97 -11.01 -6.34 -2.82
C TRP A 97 -11.62 -6.91 -4.11
N ASP A 98 -11.06 -7.99 -4.66
CA ASP A 98 -11.61 -8.69 -5.83
C ASP A 98 -12.91 -9.41 -5.43
N VAL A 99 -12.88 -10.11 -4.29
CA VAL A 99 -14.05 -10.78 -3.70
C VAL A 99 -15.14 -9.76 -3.34
N LEU A 100 -14.77 -8.67 -2.66
CA LEU A 100 -15.71 -7.62 -2.27
C LEU A 100 -16.33 -6.92 -3.48
N SER A 101 -15.55 -6.64 -4.52
CA SER A 101 -16.05 -6.02 -5.75
C SER A 101 -17.12 -6.88 -6.43
N ARG A 102 -16.88 -8.20 -6.55
CA ARG A 102 -17.87 -9.13 -7.12
C ARG A 102 -19.12 -9.25 -6.26
N ALA A 103 -19.00 -9.08 -4.95
CA ALA A 103 -20.13 -9.01 -4.03
C ALA A 103 -20.87 -7.65 -4.06
N GLY A 104 -20.58 -6.79 -5.04
CA GLY A 104 -21.22 -5.47 -5.21
C GLY A 104 -20.77 -4.42 -4.19
N LYS A 105 -19.71 -4.68 -3.43
CA LYS A 105 -19.15 -3.71 -2.46
C LYS A 105 -18.26 -2.72 -3.16
N ARG A 106 -18.33 -1.46 -2.75
CA ARG A 106 -17.46 -0.40 -3.25
C ARG A 106 -16.13 -0.40 -2.52
N VAL A 107 -15.06 -0.57 -3.27
CA VAL A 107 -13.70 -0.69 -2.73
C VAL A 107 -12.84 0.49 -3.15
N ILE A 108 -12.03 1.00 -2.23
CA ILE A 108 -10.97 1.96 -2.53
C ILE A 108 -9.66 1.40 -1.98
N THR A 109 -8.65 1.24 -2.83
CA THR A 109 -7.31 0.80 -2.43
C THR A 109 -6.28 1.84 -2.87
N VAL A 110 -5.37 2.22 -1.96
CA VAL A 110 -4.35 3.24 -2.22
C VAL A 110 -2.99 2.74 -1.75
N GLY A 111 -2.03 2.61 -2.67
CA GLY A 111 -0.64 2.32 -2.34
C GLY A 111 -0.35 0.88 -1.90
N VAL A 112 -1.36 0.00 -1.87
CA VAL A 112 -1.19 -1.40 -1.44
C VAL A 112 -0.18 -2.11 -2.34
N PRO A 113 0.89 -2.74 -1.83
CA PRO A 113 1.93 -3.35 -2.66
C PRO A 113 1.41 -4.39 -3.66
N GLN A 114 2.15 -4.53 -4.78
CA GLN A 114 1.80 -5.42 -5.89
C GLN A 114 0.43 -5.15 -6.54
N THR A 115 0.07 -3.86 -6.64
CA THR A 115 -1.17 -3.40 -7.31
C THR A 115 -0.93 -2.71 -8.66
N TYR A 116 0.32 -2.59 -9.13
CA TYR A 116 0.58 -2.11 -10.49
C TYR A 116 0.80 -3.28 -11.47
N PRO A 117 0.22 -3.25 -12.69
CA PRO A 117 -0.81 -2.30 -13.13
C PRO A 117 -2.13 -2.52 -12.36
N PRO A 118 -2.90 -1.45 -12.10
CA PRO A 118 -4.16 -1.55 -11.36
C PRO A 118 -5.16 -2.41 -12.13
N LYS A 119 -5.88 -3.29 -11.42
CA LYS A 119 -6.92 -4.15 -11.99
C LYS A 119 -8.30 -3.53 -11.77
N PRO A 120 -9.29 -3.86 -12.62
CA PRO A 120 -10.67 -3.46 -12.42
C PRO A 120 -11.23 -3.88 -11.06
N VAL A 121 -11.85 -2.94 -10.36
CA VAL A 121 -12.56 -3.14 -9.09
C VAL A 121 -13.87 -2.35 -9.10
N ASN A 122 -14.83 -2.71 -8.25
CA ASN A 122 -16.03 -1.89 -8.07
C ASN A 122 -15.68 -0.66 -7.22
N GLY A 123 -15.01 0.33 -7.81
CA GLY A 123 -14.52 1.51 -7.11
C GLY A 123 -13.18 1.99 -7.65
N ILE A 124 -12.22 2.28 -6.76
CA ILE A 124 -10.95 2.91 -7.11
C ILE A 124 -9.77 2.06 -6.64
N GLN A 125 -8.79 1.83 -7.50
CA GLN A 125 -7.50 1.24 -7.14
C GLN A 125 -6.38 2.16 -7.61
N VAL A 126 -5.59 2.67 -6.67
CA VAL A 126 -4.37 3.43 -6.94
C VAL A 126 -3.19 2.50 -6.70
N GLY A 127 -2.29 2.43 -7.68
CA GLY A 127 -1.09 1.62 -7.65
C GLY A 127 -0.15 1.97 -6.50
N CYS A 128 0.88 1.14 -6.36
CA CYS A 128 1.90 1.24 -5.31
C CYS A 128 3.22 1.77 -5.85
N PHE A 129 4.27 1.71 -5.03
CA PHE A 129 5.65 2.08 -5.37
C PHE A 129 6.24 1.31 -6.57
N LEU A 130 5.59 0.22 -7.02
CA LEU A 130 5.95 -0.48 -8.27
C LEU A 130 5.39 0.19 -9.53
N SER A 131 4.59 1.25 -9.39
CA SER A 131 4.08 2.01 -10.53
C SER A 131 5.23 2.77 -11.19
N PRO A 132 5.48 2.59 -12.49
CA PRO A 132 6.67 3.12 -13.16
C PRO A 132 6.61 4.64 -13.37
N SER A 133 5.41 5.22 -13.41
CA SER A 133 5.21 6.65 -13.62
C SER A 133 3.81 7.06 -13.18
N THR A 134 3.67 8.31 -12.75
CA THR A 134 2.38 8.97 -12.54
C THR A 134 2.01 9.94 -13.67
N LYS A 135 2.87 10.04 -14.69
CA LYS A 135 2.76 11.01 -15.79
C LYS A 135 2.42 10.39 -17.14
N ASN A 136 2.46 9.05 -17.25
CA ASN A 136 2.17 8.34 -18.50
C ASN A 136 0.68 7.98 -18.61
N PRO A 137 -0.11 8.63 -19.49
CA PRO A 137 -1.54 8.36 -19.63
C PRO A 137 -1.85 6.98 -20.22
N ASP A 138 -0.95 6.42 -21.04
CA ASP A 138 -1.11 5.09 -21.67
C ASP A 138 -0.85 3.95 -20.68
N LYS A 139 -0.27 4.26 -19.52
CA LYS A 139 0.10 3.31 -18.46
C LYS A 139 -0.43 3.81 -17.11
N PRO A 140 -1.76 3.94 -16.96
CA PRO A 140 -2.36 4.56 -15.80
C PRO A 140 -1.99 3.82 -14.51
N TYR A 141 -1.65 4.59 -13.48
CA TYR A 141 -1.43 4.06 -12.14
C TYR A 141 -2.72 3.97 -11.32
N THR A 142 -3.88 4.26 -11.92
CA THR A 142 -5.19 4.09 -11.28
C THR A 142 -6.16 3.28 -12.13
N TYR A 143 -7.09 2.60 -11.45
CA TYR A 143 -8.35 2.16 -12.01
C TYR A 143 -9.50 2.85 -11.25
N PRO A 144 -10.51 3.41 -11.94
CA PRO A 144 -10.46 3.75 -13.36
C PRO A 144 -9.33 4.77 -13.65
N ALA A 145 -8.88 4.88 -14.90
CA ALA A 145 -7.85 5.84 -15.30
C ALA A 145 -8.26 7.30 -15.03
N SER A 146 -9.58 7.58 -15.02
CA SER A 146 -10.12 8.90 -14.69
C SER A 146 -9.78 9.38 -13.27
N ALA A 147 -9.49 8.45 -12.33
CA ALA A 147 -9.09 8.82 -10.98
C ALA A 147 -7.74 9.57 -10.93
N MET A 148 -6.87 9.45 -11.94
CA MET A 148 -5.62 10.23 -12.02
C MET A 148 -5.89 11.74 -12.03
N LYS A 149 -6.90 12.19 -12.79
CA LYS A 149 -7.27 13.62 -12.86
C LYS A 149 -7.79 14.13 -11.53
N GLU A 150 -8.55 13.28 -10.83
CA GLU A 150 -9.04 13.63 -9.50
C GLU A 150 -7.90 13.72 -8.49
N ILE A 151 -6.96 12.77 -8.49
CA ILE A 151 -5.78 12.83 -7.64
C ILE A 151 -4.98 14.10 -7.93
N GLU A 152 -4.75 14.41 -9.22
CA GLU A 152 -4.02 15.61 -9.64
C GLU A 152 -4.69 16.90 -9.14
N ALA A 153 -6.02 17.00 -9.23
CA ALA A 153 -6.76 18.14 -8.70
C ALA A 153 -6.64 18.30 -7.17
N ILE A 154 -6.36 17.23 -6.42
CA ILE A 154 -6.27 17.26 -4.95
C ILE A 154 -4.85 17.55 -4.48
N VAL A 155 -3.84 16.91 -5.10
CA VAL A 155 -2.46 16.89 -4.59
C VAL A 155 -1.40 17.33 -5.61
N GLY A 156 -1.81 17.72 -6.82
CA GLY A 156 -0.92 17.91 -7.96
C GLY A 156 -0.27 16.58 -8.34
N GLU A 157 1.05 16.60 -8.59
CA GLU A 157 1.79 15.36 -8.85
C GLU A 157 1.67 14.37 -7.68
N TYR A 158 1.08 13.21 -7.94
CA TYR A 158 1.04 12.09 -7.00
C TYR A 158 2.40 11.41 -6.92
N LEU A 159 2.82 11.07 -5.71
CA LEU A 159 4.09 10.40 -5.44
C LEU A 159 3.83 8.94 -5.06
N VAL A 160 4.08 8.03 -5.99
CA VAL A 160 3.98 6.57 -5.77
C VAL A 160 5.13 6.02 -4.93
N ASP A 161 6.24 6.75 -4.86
CA ASP A 161 7.38 6.49 -3.98
C ASP A 161 8.21 7.77 -3.78
N VAL A 162 9.22 7.69 -2.91
CA VAL A 162 10.22 8.74 -2.73
C VAL A 162 11.29 8.66 -3.84
N PRO A 163 11.46 9.71 -4.66
CA PRO A 163 12.52 9.74 -5.67
C PRO A 163 13.90 9.60 -5.02
N ASN A 164 14.75 8.74 -5.58
CA ASN A 164 16.13 8.54 -5.12
C ASN A 164 16.25 8.28 -3.61
N PHE A 165 15.35 7.47 -3.03
CA PHE A 165 15.30 7.27 -1.58
C PHE A 165 16.57 6.69 -0.93
N ARG A 166 17.51 6.17 -1.75
CA ARG A 166 18.84 5.69 -1.31
C ARG A 166 19.94 6.76 -1.34
N THR A 167 19.56 8.03 -1.50
CA THR A 167 20.50 9.15 -1.48
C THR A 167 21.28 9.24 -0.15
N ASP A 168 22.49 9.78 -0.21
CA ASP A 168 23.26 10.14 0.98
C ASP A 168 22.82 11.49 1.58
N ASP A 169 22.07 12.32 0.83
CA ASP A 169 21.44 13.55 1.35
C ASP A 169 20.20 13.19 2.20
N LYS A 170 20.43 13.06 3.51
CA LYS A 170 19.41 12.64 4.49
C LYS A 170 18.34 13.70 4.74
N GLU A 171 18.70 14.98 4.63
CA GLU A 171 17.71 16.05 4.80
C GLU A 171 16.76 16.11 3.60
N TYR A 172 17.29 16.00 2.38
CA TYR A 172 16.46 15.89 1.18
C TYR A 172 15.54 14.68 1.29
N LEU A 173 16.07 13.52 1.66
CA LEU A 173 15.30 12.29 1.82
C LEU A 173 14.13 12.49 2.80
N LEU A 174 14.42 13.04 3.99
CA LEU A 174 13.40 13.29 5.01
C LEU A 174 12.31 14.26 4.50
N ARG A 175 12.70 15.35 3.84
CA ARG A 175 11.75 16.29 3.21
C ARG A 175 10.87 15.61 2.16
N GLN A 176 11.42 14.71 1.34
CA GLN A 176 10.65 13.98 0.33
C GLN A 176 9.68 12.97 0.96
N ILE A 177 10.10 12.27 2.03
CA ILE A 177 9.23 11.35 2.78
C ILE A 177 8.03 12.11 3.35
N TYR A 178 8.25 13.27 3.98
CA TYR A 178 7.15 14.09 4.48
C TYR A 178 6.25 14.61 3.37
N THR A 179 6.82 15.14 2.28
CA THR A 179 6.05 15.64 1.13
C THR A 179 5.15 14.55 0.55
N MET A 180 5.68 13.34 0.35
CA MET A 180 4.92 12.18 -0.12
C MET A 180 3.78 11.82 0.84
N THR A 181 4.10 11.71 2.13
CA THR A 181 3.14 11.35 3.19
C THR A 181 2.01 12.36 3.27
N GLU A 182 2.31 13.67 3.31
CA GLU A 182 1.31 14.74 3.37
C GLU A 182 0.34 14.70 2.18
N LYS A 183 0.87 14.53 0.96
CA LYS A 183 0.03 14.39 -0.24
C LYS A 183 -0.89 13.17 -0.15
N ARG A 184 -0.36 12.00 0.22
CA ARG A 184 -1.15 10.77 0.35
C ARG A 184 -2.24 10.89 1.41
N PHE A 185 -1.90 11.41 2.59
CA PHE A 185 -2.88 11.63 3.65
C PHE A 185 -3.92 12.69 3.29
N LYS A 186 -3.55 13.74 2.53
CA LYS A 186 -4.52 14.71 1.98
C LYS A 186 -5.53 14.02 1.07
N LEU A 187 -5.06 13.18 0.14
CA LEU A 187 -5.90 12.39 -0.75
C LEU A 187 -6.82 11.44 0.02
N VAL A 188 -6.25 10.62 0.91
CA VAL A 188 -6.97 9.60 1.68
C VAL A 188 -8.04 10.23 2.57
N LYS A 189 -7.72 11.32 3.29
CA LYS A 189 -8.71 12.04 4.12
C LYS A 189 -9.88 12.56 3.29
N LYS A 190 -9.61 13.16 2.13
CA LYS A 190 -10.65 13.66 1.24
C LYS A 190 -11.54 12.53 0.72
N TRP A 191 -10.97 11.44 0.25
CA TRP A 191 -11.74 10.30 -0.25
C TRP A 191 -12.53 9.56 0.84
N ILE A 192 -11.99 9.44 2.05
CA ILE A 192 -12.74 8.87 3.18
C ILE A 192 -14.02 9.68 3.46
N ALA A 193 -13.94 11.01 3.39
CA ALA A 193 -15.04 11.92 3.66
C ALA A 193 -16.06 12.03 2.52
N GLU A 194 -15.60 12.08 1.27
CA GLU A 194 -16.44 12.46 0.12
C GLU A 194 -16.86 11.28 -0.76
N LYS A 195 -16.08 10.20 -0.79
CA LYS A 195 -16.42 9.04 -1.61
C LYS A 195 -17.34 8.10 -0.86
N ASP A 196 -18.11 7.37 -1.63
CA ASP A 196 -19.00 6.36 -1.11
C ASP A 196 -18.35 4.97 -1.28
N TRP A 197 -18.04 4.32 -0.16
CA TRP A 197 -17.21 3.12 -0.08
C TRP A 197 -17.69 2.18 1.03
N ASP A 198 -17.48 0.88 0.85
CA ASP A 198 -17.67 -0.17 1.86
C ASP A 198 -16.34 -0.60 2.49
N PHE A 199 -15.30 -0.69 1.67
CA PHE A 199 -13.95 -1.08 2.07
C PHE A 199 -12.94 -0.05 1.57
N PHE A 200 -12.12 0.46 2.46
CA PHE A 200 -11.02 1.38 2.14
C PHE A 200 -9.72 0.79 2.69
N MET A 201 -8.70 0.65 1.85
CA MET A 201 -7.38 0.24 2.29
C MET A 201 -6.32 1.23 1.81
N PHE A 202 -5.48 1.66 2.73
CA PHE A 202 -4.34 2.54 2.46
C PHE A 202 -3.08 1.95 3.08
N VAL A 203 -1.98 1.88 2.32
CA VAL A 203 -0.67 1.49 2.84
C VAL A 203 0.28 2.68 2.71
N GLU A 204 0.84 3.11 3.83
CA GLU A 204 1.90 4.11 3.89
C GLU A 204 3.27 3.44 3.83
N MET A 205 4.14 3.97 2.96
CA MET A 205 5.49 3.48 2.67
C MET A 205 6.58 4.34 3.35
N GLY A 206 6.22 5.51 3.90
CA GLY A 206 7.19 6.45 4.47
C GLY A 206 8.11 5.84 5.53
N THR A 207 7.56 5.02 6.43
CA THR A 207 8.31 4.31 7.48
C THR A 207 9.34 3.33 6.91
N ASP A 208 9.00 2.60 5.84
CA ASP A 208 9.94 1.75 5.12
C ASP A 208 11.10 2.55 4.50
N ARG A 209 10.80 3.72 3.92
CA ARG A 209 11.83 4.60 3.36
C ARG A 209 12.73 5.23 4.42
N ILE A 210 12.21 5.50 5.61
CA ILE A 210 13.02 5.91 6.77
C ILE A 210 14.01 4.80 7.13
N HIS A 211 13.54 3.56 7.30
CA HIS A 211 14.42 2.44 7.66
C HIS A 211 15.49 2.16 6.61
N HIS A 212 15.15 2.16 5.32
CA HIS A 212 16.13 1.93 4.27
C HIS A 212 17.08 3.09 4.01
N GLY A 213 16.62 4.33 4.23
CA GLY A 213 17.35 5.52 3.83
C GLY A 213 18.14 6.18 4.96
N LEU A 214 17.73 6.04 6.22
CA LEU A 214 18.38 6.68 7.37
C LEU A 214 19.21 5.72 8.23
N TRP A 215 18.94 4.42 8.19
CA TRP A 215 19.72 3.39 8.89
C TRP A 215 20.61 2.62 7.90
N LYS A 216 21.88 2.43 8.27
CA LYS A 216 22.86 1.57 7.59
C LYS A 216 23.33 0.50 8.56
#